data_AF-A0A367JF29-F1
#
_entry.id   AF-A0A367JF29-F1
#
_cell.length_a   1.000
_cell.length_b   1.000
_cell.length_c   1.000
_cell.angle_alpha   90.00
_cell.angle_beta   90.00
_cell.angle_gamma   90.00
#
_symmetry.space_group_name_H-M   'P 1'
#
loop_
_entity.id
_entity.type
_entity.pdbx_description
1 polymer ?
#
loop_
_entity_poly.entity_id
_entity_poly.type
_entity_poly.pdbx_seq_one_letter_code
_entity_poly.pdbx_strand_id
1 'polypeptide(L)'
;MTYIYFTCNIQKLPPTPVNVKNTSETALWSTYFDPILSTLLSDPDRNMHLQWSNSAPTERGSARPDAAIYHKQQGSFVGSRGYGEAKPEGTSTHDISVDFLRLAMFCKNSIDVSLLDSTLAFQINNFTITFYLQQLTARGIYASFEIARITFPRSLEDIPAFFNLRNIRLLLAVNKVFWHKCVASDKPATIAHRYCQTIPNWQKNIRTQQDSQRTPSLRIEQ
;
A
#
# COMPACT_ATOMS: atom_id res chain seq x y z
N MET A 1 -13.47 -20.65 -7.09
CA MET A 1 -12.09 -20.77 -6.57
C MET A 1 -11.80 -19.84 -5.39
N THR A 2 -12.29 -18.58 -5.38
CA THR A 2 -12.06 -17.58 -4.32
C THR A 2 -12.41 -18.01 -2.89
N TYR A 3 -13.50 -18.78 -2.71
CA TYR A 3 -13.92 -19.27 -1.39
C TYR A 3 -12.91 -20.21 -0.71
N ILE A 4 -12.22 -21.06 -1.49
CA ILE A 4 -11.23 -22.02 -0.98
C ILE A 4 -9.95 -21.30 -0.53
N TYR A 5 -9.53 -20.26 -1.27
CA TYR A 5 -8.37 -19.45 -0.89
C TYR A 5 -8.61 -18.69 0.41
N PHE A 6 -9.81 -18.17 0.62
CA PHE A 6 -10.15 -17.43 1.84
C PHE A 6 -10.15 -18.32 3.10
N THR A 7 -10.72 -19.53 3.02
CA THR A 7 -10.69 -20.48 4.16
C THR A 7 -9.29 -21.00 4.47
N CYS A 8 -8.43 -21.21 3.47
CA CYS A 8 -7.05 -21.64 3.68
C CYS A 8 -6.21 -20.56 4.38
N ASN A 9 -6.45 -19.29 4.06
CA ASN A 9 -5.61 -18.20 4.56
C ASN A 9 -5.93 -17.75 6.01
N ILE A 10 -7.17 -17.94 6.48
CA ILE A 10 -7.56 -17.64 7.88
C ILE A 10 -6.90 -18.61 8.87
N GLN A 11 -6.51 -19.81 8.44
CA GLN A 11 -5.87 -20.81 9.29
C GLN A 11 -4.52 -20.38 9.87
N LYS A 12 -3.91 -19.30 9.33
CA LYS A 12 -2.67 -18.74 9.89
C LYS A 12 -2.89 -18.00 11.21
N LEU A 13 -4.10 -17.54 11.51
CA LEU A 13 -4.39 -16.77 12.71
C LEU A 13 -4.29 -17.64 13.97
N PRO A 14 -3.69 -17.13 15.05
CA PRO A 14 -3.70 -17.85 16.33
C PRO A 14 -5.14 -17.93 16.87
N PRO A 15 -5.48 -18.97 17.65
CA PRO A 15 -6.81 -19.10 18.25
C PRO A 15 -7.17 -17.90 19.14
N THR A 16 -6.21 -17.45 19.96
CA THR A 16 -6.38 -16.35 20.92
C THR A 16 -5.42 -15.19 20.61
N PRO A 17 -5.73 -13.95 21.06
CA PRO A 17 -4.89 -12.79 20.78
C PRO A 17 -3.47 -12.92 21.33
N VAL A 18 -2.47 -12.73 20.47
CA VAL A 18 -1.05 -12.66 20.87
C VAL A 18 -0.66 -11.26 21.34
N ASN A 19 0.37 -11.21 22.20
CA ASN A 19 0.94 -9.93 22.65
C ASN A 19 1.59 -9.19 21.48
N VAL A 20 1.08 -7.99 21.21
CA VAL A 20 1.45 -7.13 20.09
C VAL A 20 2.95 -6.80 20.08
N LYS A 21 3.56 -6.60 21.26
CA LYS A 21 4.96 -6.21 21.41
C LYS A 21 5.97 -7.24 20.86
N ASN A 22 5.53 -8.49 20.65
CA ASN A 22 6.38 -9.57 20.16
C ASN A 22 6.11 -9.90 18.68
N THR A 23 5.24 -9.15 18.00
CA THR A 23 4.92 -9.42 16.59
C THR A 23 5.95 -8.74 15.70
N SER A 24 6.78 -9.53 15.02
CA SER A 24 7.70 -9.03 14.01
C SER A 24 6.95 -8.47 12.80
N GLU A 25 7.58 -7.55 12.05
CA GLU A 25 7.01 -7.00 10.82
C GLU A 25 6.61 -8.11 9.83
N THR A 26 7.46 -9.13 9.66
CA THR A 26 7.18 -10.30 8.82
C THR A 26 5.95 -11.06 9.28
N ALA A 27 5.83 -11.35 10.58
CA ALA A 27 4.65 -12.02 11.12
C ALA A 27 3.39 -11.15 10.95
N LEU A 28 3.52 -9.83 11.11
CA LEU A 28 2.43 -8.88 10.99
C LEU A 28 1.77 -8.98 9.61
N TRP A 29 2.53 -8.79 8.54
CA TRP A 29 1.93 -8.81 7.20
C TRP A 29 1.57 -10.23 6.74
N SER A 30 2.40 -11.24 6.99
CA SER A 30 2.22 -12.58 6.41
C SER A 30 1.10 -13.40 7.05
N THR A 31 0.85 -13.19 8.34
CA THR A 31 -0.16 -13.92 9.11
C THR A 31 -1.50 -13.20 9.17
N TYR A 32 -1.49 -11.87 9.33
CA TYR A 32 -2.71 -11.13 9.65
C TYR A 32 -3.29 -10.39 8.45
N PHE A 33 -2.45 -9.75 7.62
CA PHE A 33 -2.93 -8.89 6.53
C PHE A 33 -3.01 -9.60 5.18
N ASP A 34 -1.95 -10.30 4.78
CA ASP A 34 -1.85 -10.95 3.47
C ASP A 34 -3.03 -11.88 3.14
N PRO A 35 -3.55 -12.70 4.08
CA PRO A 35 -4.77 -13.49 3.86
C PRO A 35 -5.94 -12.74 3.22
N ILE A 36 -6.19 -11.51 3.65
CA ILE A 36 -7.29 -10.69 3.16
C ILE A 36 -6.81 -9.84 1.98
N LEU A 37 -5.63 -9.21 2.07
CA LEU A 37 -5.12 -8.34 1.01
C LEU A 37 -4.93 -9.08 -0.31
N SER A 38 -4.37 -10.28 -0.28
CA SER A 38 -4.22 -11.11 -1.47
C SER A 38 -5.56 -11.46 -2.11
N THR A 39 -6.64 -11.60 -1.33
CA THR A 39 -7.99 -11.84 -1.89
C THR A 39 -8.65 -10.58 -2.47
N LEU A 40 -8.23 -9.40 -2.03
CA LEU A 40 -8.79 -8.13 -2.50
C LEU A 40 -8.06 -7.57 -3.72
N LEU A 41 -6.73 -7.77 -3.76
CA LEU A 41 -5.81 -7.03 -4.64
C LEU A 41 -5.06 -7.93 -5.63
N SER A 42 -5.21 -9.25 -5.54
CA SER A 42 -4.65 -10.19 -6.52
C SER A 42 -5.75 -10.91 -7.28
N ASP A 43 -5.52 -11.13 -8.56
CA ASP A 43 -6.34 -11.98 -9.42
C ASP A 43 -5.42 -12.51 -10.54
N PRO A 44 -4.99 -13.78 -10.46
CA PRO A 44 -4.15 -14.39 -11.50
C PRO A 44 -4.80 -14.36 -12.89
N ASP A 45 -6.14 -14.45 -12.98
CA ASP A 45 -6.86 -14.44 -14.24
C ASP A 45 -6.81 -13.05 -14.90
N ARG A 46 -6.64 -12.00 -14.08
CA ARG A 46 -6.41 -10.61 -14.53
C ARG A 46 -4.93 -10.23 -14.52
N ASN A 47 -4.02 -11.21 -14.38
CA ASN A 47 -2.58 -11.00 -14.30
C ASN A 47 -2.14 -10.02 -13.19
N MET A 48 -2.89 -9.92 -12.10
CA MET A 48 -2.59 -9.04 -10.98
C MET A 48 -2.10 -9.82 -9.78
N HIS A 49 -0.96 -9.40 -9.21
CA HIS A 49 -0.33 -10.10 -8.09
C HIS A 49 0.17 -9.14 -7.02
N LEU A 50 -0.37 -9.25 -5.82
CA LEU A 50 0.25 -8.73 -4.60
C LEU A 50 1.49 -9.58 -4.28
N GLN A 51 2.61 -8.91 -4.05
CA GLN A 51 3.85 -9.54 -3.63
C GLN A 51 4.46 -8.75 -2.48
N TRP A 52 4.79 -9.46 -1.41
CA TRP A 52 5.65 -8.98 -0.33
C TRP A 52 7.08 -9.34 -0.68
N SER A 53 7.87 -8.36 -1.10
CA SER A 53 9.27 -8.61 -1.45
C SER A 53 10.14 -7.39 -1.23
N ASN A 54 11.39 -7.64 -0.84
CA ASN A 54 12.42 -6.61 -0.78
C ASN A 54 13.01 -6.38 -2.18
N SER A 55 12.18 -6.04 -3.16
CA SER A 55 12.58 -5.81 -4.56
C SER A 55 12.35 -4.35 -4.94
N ALA A 56 13.25 -3.80 -5.76
CA ALA A 56 13.05 -2.45 -6.29
C ALA A 56 11.91 -2.46 -7.32
N PRO A 57 10.99 -1.47 -7.30
CA PRO A 57 9.95 -1.35 -8.30
C PRO A 57 10.53 -1.16 -9.71
N THR A 58 9.77 -1.58 -10.72
CA THR A 58 10.17 -1.41 -12.12
C THR A 58 10.15 0.06 -12.57
N GLU A 59 9.35 0.91 -11.91
CA GLU A 59 9.00 2.26 -12.35
C GLU A 59 9.92 3.36 -11.83
N ARG A 60 11.19 3.03 -11.57
CA ARG A 60 12.30 3.89 -11.11
C ARG A 60 12.47 3.94 -9.59
N GLY A 61 13.74 4.04 -9.20
CA GLY A 61 14.20 4.18 -7.82
C GLY A 61 14.99 2.97 -7.35
N SER A 62 15.81 3.16 -6.32
CA SER A 62 16.51 2.08 -5.62
C SER A 62 15.83 1.67 -4.31
N ALA A 63 14.90 2.51 -3.83
CA ALA A 63 14.09 2.23 -2.64
C ALA A 63 13.11 1.10 -2.91
N ARG A 64 12.79 0.33 -1.87
CA ARG A 64 12.04 -0.93 -1.96
C ARG A 64 10.85 -0.85 -1.01
N PRO A 65 9.61 -0.94 -1.51
CA PRO A 65 8.45 -1.06 -0.64
C PRO A 65 8.42 -2.47 -0.02
N ASP A 66 7.72 -2.63 1.10
CA ASP A 66 7.51 -3.96 1.69
C ASP A 66 6.59 -4.82 0.81
N ALA A 67 5.64 -4.18 0.13
CA ALA A 67 4.75 -4.82 -0.84
C ALA A 67 4.54 -4.01 -2.11
N ALA A 68 4.28 -4.72 -3.21
CA ALA A 68 3.85 -4.14 -4.48
C ALA A 68 2.77 -5.01 -5.12
N ILE A 69 1.85 -4.37 -5.84
CA ILE A 69 0.77 -5.03 -6.57
C ILE A 69 1.10 -4.93 -8.05
N TYR A 70 1.64 -5.99 -8.63
CA TYR A 70 2.13 -5.98 -10.01
C TYR A 70 1.11 -6.46 -11.01
N HIS A 71 1.08 -5.78 -12.15
CA HIS A 71 0.49 -6.27 -13.39
C HIS A 71 1.55 -7.06 -14.17
N LYS A 72 1.24 -8.32 -14.48
CA LYS A 72 2.05 -9.18 -15.34
C LYS A 72 1.59 -9.11 -16.79
N GLN A 73 2.54 -9.17 -17.71
CA GLN A 73 2.28 -9.37 -19.12
C GLN A 73 3.38 -10.28 -19.68
N GLN A 74 2.98 -11.31 -20.44
CA GLN A 74 3.90 -12.27 -21.07
C GLN A 74 4.93 -12.88 -20.08
N GLY A 75 4.50 -13.17 -18.85
CA GLY A 75 5.34 -13.79 -17.82
C GLY A 75 6.30 -12.83 -17.10
N SER A 76 6.32 -11.54 -17.46
CA SER A 76 7.13 -10.51 -16.80
C SER A 76 6.28 -9.49 -16.07
N PHE A 77 6.82 -8.90 -15.00
CA PHE A 77 6.20 -7.77 -14.31
C PHE A 77 6.44 -6.49 -15.11
N VAL A 78 5.37 -5.83 -15.55
CA VAL A 78 5.46 -4.68 -16.49
C VAL A 78 5.13 -3.35 -15.80
N GLY A 79 4.48 -3.41 -14.64
CA GLY A 79 4.29 -2.25 -13.78
C GLY A 79 3.47 -2.61 -12.55
N SER A 80 3.44 -1.70 -11.59
CA SER A 80 2.73 -1.78 -10.33
C SER A 80 1.49 -0.90 -10.36
N ARG A 81 0.41 -1.39 -9.76
CA ARG A 81 -0.86 -0.68 -9.53
C ARG A 81 -1.00 -0.17 -8.10
N GLY A 82 -0.10 -0.60 -7.22
CA GLY A 82 -0.04 -0.10 -5.87
C GLY A 82 1.09 -0.67 -5.04
N TYR A 83 1.23 -0.14 -3.83
CA TYR A 83 2.35 -0.37 -2.94
C TYR A 83 1.91 -0.45 -1.47
N GLY A 84 2.71 -1.13 -0.66
CA GLY A 84 2.49 -1.30 0.77
C GLY A 84 3.75 -1.11 1.60
N GLU A 85 3.59 -0.52 2.78
CA GLU A 85 4.60 -0.50 3.86
C GLU A 85 3.95 -1.05 5.13
N ALA A 86 4.67 -1.88 5.88
CA ALA A 86 4.21 -2.46 7.14
C ALA A 86 5.18 -2.12 8.26
N LYS A 87 4.65 -1.70 9.41
CA LYS A 87 5.46 -1.37 10.58
C LYS A 87 4.84 -1.95 11.85
N PRO A 88 5.64 -2.59 12.72
CA PRO A 88 5.15 -3.15 13.98
C PRO A 88 4.79 -2.06 14.99
N GLU A 89 4.21 -2.46 16.12
CA GLU A 89 3.98 -1.54 17.23
C GLU A 89 5.31 -0.96 17.75
N GLY A 90 5.27 0.32 18.15
CA GLY A 90 6.43 1.01 18.70
C GLY A 90 7.30 1.72 17.67
N THR A 91 7.01 1.58 16.37
CA THR A 91 7.63 2.41 15.33
C THR A 91 7.29 3.89 15.56
N SER A 92 8.27 4.77 15.38
CA SER A 92 8.09 6.19 15.62
C SER A 92 7.16 6.82 14.59
N THR A 93 6.43 7.87 14.98
CA THR A 93 5.59 8.66 14.05
C THR A 93 6.43 9.25 12.91
N HIS A 94 7.70 9.57 13.19
CA HIS A 94 8.64 10.02 12.19
C HIS A 94 8.82 8.96 11.10
N ASP A 95 9.19 7.73 11.46
CA ASP A 95 9.47 6.67 10.48
C ASP A 95 8.22 6.29 9.69
N ILE A 96 7.06 6.22 10.36
CA ILE A 96 5.76 6.03 9.69
C ILE A 96 5.51 7.12 8.64
N SER A 97 5.86 8.37 8.94
CA SER A 97 5.67 9.49 8.00
C SER A 97 6.67 9.44 6.84
N VAL A 98 7.91 9.04 7.10
CA VAL A 98 8.92 8.82 6.06
C VAL A 98 8.47 7.72 5.10
N ASP A 99 7.95 6.60 5.62
CA ASP A 99 7.43 5.51 4.80
C ASP A 99 6.16 5.91 4.02
N PHE A 100 5.30 6.76 4.59
CA PHE A 100 4.18 7.33 3.85
C PHE A 100 4.64 8.17 2.65
N LEU A 101 5.68 8.98 2.82
CA LEU A 101 6.25 9.77 1.72
C LEU A 101 6.89 8.86 0.66
N ARG A 102 7.56 7.80 1.08
CA ARG A 102 8.11 6.78 0.15
C ARG A 102 6.99 6.12 -0.65
N LEU A 103 5.89 5.71 -0.01
CA LEU A 103 4.69 5.19 -0.67
C LEU A 103 4.15 6.18 -1.70
N ALA A 104 4.01 7.45 -1.32
CA ALA A 104 3.52 8.47 -2.23
C ALA A 104 4.41 8.62 -3.47
N MET A 105 5.73 8.51 -3.30
CA MET A 105 6.69 8.57 -4.40
C MET A 105 6.66 7.32 -5.28
N PHE A 106 6.50 6.12 -4.72
CA PHE A 106 6.30 4.91 -5.52
C PHE A 106 5.02 4.99 -6.35
N CYS A 107 3.91 5.37 -5.71
CA CYS A 107 2.62 5.58 -6.35
C CYS A 107 2.69 6.61 -7.48
N LYS A 108 3.38 7.73 -7.24
CA LYS A 108 3.63 8.78 -8.23
C LYS A 108 4.38 8.23 -9.43
N ASN A 109 5.51 7.55 -9.19
CA ASN A 109 6.35 7.01 -10.25
C ASN A 109 5.58 6.00 -11.12
N SER A 110 4.75 5.14 -10.54
CA SER A 110 3.88 4.24 -11.30
C SER A 110 2.83 4.97 -12.13
N ILE A 111 2.21 6.04 -11.59
CA ILE A 111 1.30 6.90 -12.37
C ILE A 111 2.02 7.46 -13.60
N ASP A 112 3.23 7.98 -13.41
CA ASP A 112 3.99 8.65 -14.46
C ASP A 112 4.48 7.70 -15.55
N VAL A 113 5.05 6.55 -15.14
CA VAL A 113 5.67 5.57 -16.05
C VAL A 113 4.61 4.73 -16.75
N SER A 114 3.56 4.31 -16.03
CA SER A 114 2.51 3.44 -16.56
C SER A 114 1.26 4.20 -17.01
N LEU A 115 1.28 5.55 -16.97
CA LEU A 115 0.20 6.44 -17.39
C LEU A 115 -1.15 6.08 -16.74
N LEU A 116 -1.16 5.96 -15.42
CA LEU A 116 -2.33 5.48 -14.67
C LEU A 116 -3.28 6.60 -14.27
N ASP A 117 -4.57 6.27 -14.19
CA ASP A 117 -5.56 7.16 -13.60
C ASP A 117 -5.31 7.34 -12.09
N SER A 118 -4.88 6.28 -11.42
CA SER A 118 -4.61 6.27 -9.99
C SER A 118 -3.68 5.11 -9.60
N THR A 119 -3.13 5.17 -8.40
CA THR A 119 -2.43 4.06 -7.76
C THR A 119 -2.92 3.88 -6.32
N LEU A 120 -2.97 2.63 -5.86
CA LEU A 120 -3.33 2.31 -4.49
C LEU A 120 -2.07 2.30 -3.61
N ALA A 121 -2.11 2.95 -2.46
CA ALA A 121 -1.15 2.72 -1.40
C ALA A 121 -1.86 2.12 -0.19
N PHE A 122 -1.16 1.32 0.60
CA PHE A 122 -1.61 0.98 1.92
C PHE A 122 -0.46 1.05 2.93
N GLN A 123 -0.77 1.48 4.13
CA GLN A 123 0.18 1.53 5.23
C GLN A 123 -0.39 0.76 6.42
N ILE A 124 0.35 -0.26 6.83
CA ILE A 124 0.06 -1.04 8.02
C ILE A 124 0.90 -0.47 9.16
N ASN A 125 0.23 -0.03 10.21
CA ASN A 125 0.85 0.34 11.46
C ASN A 125 0.20 -0.50 12.55
N ASN A 126 0.98 -1.42 13.12
CA ASN A 126 0.45 -2.44 14.02
C ASN A 126 -0.71 -3.21 13.33
N PHE A 127 -1.79 -3.51 14.04
CA PHE A 127 -2.98 -4.17 13.48
C PHE A 127 -3.94 -3.22 12.75
N THR A 128 -3.53 -2.00 12.41
CA THR A 128 -4.36 -1.07 11.63
C THR A 128 -3.77 -0.84 10.25
N ILE A 129 -4.59 -1.05 9.23
CA ILE A 129 -4.26 -0.69 7.86
C ILE A 129 -5.03 0.57 7.44
N THR A 130 -4.33 1.46 6.76
CA THR A 130 -4.93 2.61 6.07
C THR A 130 -4.67 2.47 4.58
N PHE A 131 -5.71 2.58 3.77
CA PHE A 131 -5.64 2.59 2.31
C PHE A 131 -5.76 4.01 1.79
N TYR A 132 -4.92 4.34 0.81
CA TYR A 132 -4.91 5.62 0.12
C TYR A 132 -5.04 5.40 -1.38
N LEU A 133 -5.79 6.26 -2.06
CA LEU A 133 -5.82 6.36 -3.51
C LEU A 133 -5.05 7.60 -3.92
N GLN A 134 -3.97 7.44 -4.69
CA GLN A 134 -3.20 8.56 -5.21
C GLN A 134 -3.56 8.88 -6.65
N GLN A 135 -3.72 10.16 -6.96
CA GLN A 135 -4.09 10.66 -8.30
C GLN A 135 -3.31 11.91 -8.69
N LEU A 136 -3.02 12.07 -9.98
CA LEU A 136 -2.51 13.31 -10.55
C LEU A 136 -3.68 14.27 -10.83
N THR A 137 -3.92 15.22 -9.93
CA THR A 137 -5.11 16.08 -9.96
C THR A 137 -4.92 17.33 -10.82
N ALA A 138 -3.70 17.87 -10.84
CA ALA A 138 -3.30 19.00 -11.67
C ALA A 138 -1.81 18.85 -12.05
N ARG A 139 -1.28 19.75 -12.88
CA ARG A 139 0.12 19.68 -13.33
C ARG A 139 1.07 19.67 -12.12
N GLY A 140 1.81 18.58 -11.95
CA GLY A 140 2.75 18.37 -10.84
C GLY A 140 2.10 18.16 -9.46
N ILE A 141 0.77 18.16 -9.34
CA ILE A 141 0.06 18.05 -8.05
C ILE A 141 -0.57 16.66 -7.93
N TYR A 142 0.01 15.85 -7.06
CA TYR A 142 -0.49 14.53 -6.70
C TYR A 142 -1.22 14.62 -5.37
N ALA A 143 -2.42 14.06 -5.30
CA ALA A 143 -3.21 14.01 -4.07
C ALA A 143 -3.42 12.55 -3.67
N SER A 144 -3.19 12.25 -2.39
CA SER A 144 -3.42 10.94 -1.78
C SER A 144 -4.62 11.02 -0.86
N PHE A 145 -5.70 10.35 -1.23
CA PHE A 145 -6.96 10.35 -0.49
C PHE A 145 -7.04 9.10 0.38
N GLU A 146 -7.23 9.25 1.69
CA GLU A 146 -7.57 8.12 2.54
C GLU A 146 -8.96 7.59 2.14
N ILE A 147 -9.04 6.34 1.71
CA ILE A 147 -10.30 5.71 1.27
C ILE A 147 -10.85 4.72 2.30
N ALA A 148 -9.99 4.17 3.17
CA ALA A 148 -10.42 3.30 4.26
C ALA A 148 -9.34 3.20 5.35
N ARG A 149 -9.77 3.06 6.60
CA ARG A 149 -8.93 2.67 7.74
C ARG A 149 -9.62 1.57 8.51
N ILE A 150 -8.93 0.45 8.73
CA ILE A 150 -9.50 -0.78 9.28
C ILE A 150 -8.51 -1.39 10.27
N THR A 151 -8.99 -1.78 11.45
CA THR A 151 -8.23 -2.59 12.40
C THR A 151 -8.51 -4.07 12.14
N PHE A 152 -7.47 -4.85 11.91
CA PHE A 152 -7.50 -6.27 11.57
C PHE A 152 -7.56 -7.15 12.83
N PRO A 153 -8.11 -8.37 12.71
CA PRO A 153 -8.19 -9.29 13.84
C PRO A 153 -6.80 -9.78 14.23
N ARG A 154 -6.57 -9.99 15.52
CA ARG A 154 -5.30 -10.52 16.05
C ARG A 154 -5.35 -12.02 16.28
N SER A 155 -6.52 -12.63 16.09
CA SER A 155 -6.81 -14.02 16.38
C SER A 155 -8.12 -14.47 15.73
N LEU A 156 -8.41 -15.76 15.81
CA LEU A 156 -9.70 -16.32 15.42
C LEU A 156 -10.86 -15.79 16.30
N GLU A 157 -10.62 -15.51 17.58
CA GLU A 157 -11.61 -14.91 18.48
C GLU A 157 -12.09 -13.53 18.04
N ASP A 158 -11.22 -12.76 17.36
CA ASP A 158 -11.52 -11.41 16.89
C ASP A 158 -12.31 -11.38 15.56
N ILE A 159 -12.39 -12.51 14.84
CA ILE A 159 -13.02 -12.61 13.51
C ILE A 159 -14.48 -12.15 13.50
N PRO A 160 -15.34 -12.57 14.44
CA PRO A 160 -16.74 -12.14 14.45
C PRO A 160 -16.90 -10.62 14.56
N ALA A 161 -16.04 -9.97 15.36
CA ALA A 161 -16.04 -8.51 15.49
C ALA A 161 -15.48 -7.82 14.23
N PHE A 162 -14.49 -8.45 13.57
CA PHE A 162 -13.90 -7.93 12.34
C PHE A 162 -14.85 -7.95 11.15
N PHE A 163 -15.59 -9.05 10.92
CA PHE A 163 -16.55 -9.17 9.80
C PHE A 163 -17.90 -8.50 10.08
N ASN A 164 -17.87 -7.28 10.60
CA ASN A 164 -19.05 -6.44 10.69
C ASN A 164 -19.33 -5.73 9.35
N LEU A 165 -20.55 -5.21 9.21
CA LEU A 165 -21.01 -4.55 7.98
C LEU A 165 -20.15 -3.35 7.57
N ARG A 166 -19.59 -2.59 8.53
CA ARG A 166 -18.74 -1.43 8.24
C ARG A 166 -17.44 -1.89 7.58
N ASN A 167 -16.75 -2.86 8.17
CA ASN A 167 -15.48 -3.37 7.64
C ASN A 167 -15.68 -4.03 6.28
N ILE A 168 -16.73 -4.83 6.10
CA ILE A 168 -17.07 -5.44 4.80
C ILE A 168 -17.29 -4.36 3.73
N ARG A 169 -18.06 -3.30 4.04
CA ARG A 169 -18.29 -2.18 3.11
C ARG A 169 -17.00 -1.46 2.74
N LEU A 170 -16.10 -1.22 3.71
CA LEU A 170 -14.81 -0.59 3.45
C LEU A 170 -13.91 -1.47 2.57
N LEU A 171 -13.80 -2.77 2.86
CA LEU A 171 -13.01 -3.71 2.04
C LEU A 171 -13.56 -3.81 0.60
N LEU A 172 -14.89 -3.86 0.45
CA LEU A 172 -15.54 -3.84 -0.87
C LEU A 172 -15.30 -2.51 -1.61
N ALA A 173 -15.31 -1.38 -0.91
CA ALA A 173 -15.02 -0.08 -1.50
C ALA A 173 -13.56 -0.01 -1.99
N VAL A 174 -12.60 -0.48 -1.17
CA VAL A 174 -11.18 -0.59 -1.56
C VAL A 174 -11.02 -1.48 -2.79
N ASN A 175 -11.61 -2.68 -2.78
CA ASN A 175 -11.59 -3.60 -3.91
C ASN A 175 -12.15 -2.92 -5.18
N LYS A 176 -13.35 -2.32 -5.09
CA LYS A 176 -13.97 -1.63 -6.21
C LYS A 176 -13.09 -0.50 -6.75
N VAL A 177 -12.57 0.36 -5.88
CA VAL A 177 -11.70 1.48 -6.28
C VAL A 177 -10.43 0.97 -6.94
N PHE A 178 -9.77 -0.02 -6.35
CA PHE A 178 -8.56 -0.61 -6.93
C PHE A 178 -8.79 -1.09 -8.36
N TRP A 179 -9.78 -1.97 -8.56
CA TRP A 179 -10.03 -2.58 -9.86
C TRP A 179 -10.56 -1.61 -10.93
N HIS A 180 -11.18 -0.49 -10.53
CA HIS A 180 -11.76 0.47 -11.47
C HIS A 180 -10.91 1.73 -11.69
N LYS A 181 -10.01 2.07 -10.77
CA LYS A 181 -9.22 3.32 -10.82
C LYS A 181 -7.73 3.09 -10.95
N CYS A 182 -7.20 1.96 -10.48
CA CYS A 182 -5.77 1.65 -10.60
C CYS A 182 -5.47 0.96 -11.95
N VAL A 183 -5.88 1.62 -13.04
CA VAL A 183 -5.80 1.13 -14.41
C VAL A 183 -5.06 2.13 -15.30
N ALA A 184 -4.62 1.68 -16.47
CA ALA A 184 -4.10 2.57 -17.51
C ALA A 184 -5.17 3.61 -17.87
N SER A 185 -4.76 4.88 -17.94
CA SER A 185 -5.67 5.98 -18.23
C SER A 185 -6.17 5.89 -19.67
N ASP A 186 -7.46 6.15 -19.87
CA ASP A 186 -8.03 6.38 -21.21
C ASP A 186 -7.56 7.72 -21.81
N LYS A 187 -6.89 8.56 -21.02
CA LYS A 187 -6.35 9.87 -21.42
C LYS A 187 -4.84 9.96 -21.16
N PRO A 188 -4.02 9.07 -21.74
CA PRO A 188 -2.59 8.98 -21.43
C PRO A 188 -1.83 10.28 -21.74
N ALA A 189 -2.23 11.01 -22.79
CA ALA A 189 -1.67 12.31 -23.15
C ALA A 189 -1.90 13.37 -22.06
N THR A 190 -3.03 13.29 -21.32
CA THR A 190 -3.30 14.22 -20.20
C THR A 190 -2.38 13.93 -19.03
N ILE A 191 -2.16 12.65 -18.70
CA ILE A 191 -1.21 12.25 -17.65
C ILE A 191 0.21 12.68 -18.04
N ALA A 192 0.63 12.37 -19.27
CA ALA A 192 1.95 12.73 -19.79
C ALA A 192 2.20 14.26 -19.82
N HIS A 193 1.17 15.06 -20.08
CA HIS A 193 1.29 16.52 -20.06
C HIS A 193 1.33 17.12 -18.64
N ARG A 194 0.67 16.46 -17.68
CA ARG A 194 0.55 16.98 -16.30
C ARG A 194 1.65 16.47 -15.37
N TYR A 195 2.31 15.35 -15.66
CA TYR A 195 3.30 14.80 -14.75
C TYR A 195 4.52 15.73 -14.63
N CYS A 196 5.17 15.68 -13.47
CA CYS A 196 6.45 16.34 -13.24
C CYS A 196 7.48 15.29 -12.82
N GLN A 197 8.69 15.36 -13.36
CA GLN A 197 9.75 14.42 -13.00
C GLN A 197 10.03 14.47 -11.50
N THR A 198 10.23 13.28 -10.92
CA THR A 198 10.67 13.14 -9.54
C THR A 198 12.07 13.75 -9.39
N ILE A 199 12.24 14.62 -8.41
CA ILE A 199 13.54 15.22 -8.09
C ILE A 199 14.53 14.09 -7.74
N PRO A 200 15.70 14.01 -8.39
CA PRO A 200 16.73 13.03 -8.04
C PRO A 200 17.14 13.19 -6.57
N ASN A 201 17.32 12.07 -5.87
CA ASN A 201 17.69 12.07 -4.45
C ASN A 201 16.72 12.85 -3.53
N TRP A 202 15.42 12.90 -3.86
CA TRP A 202 14.39 13.55 -3.04
C TRP A 202 14.42 13.11 -1.56
N GLN A 203 14.92 11.90 -1.28
CA GLN A 203 15.08 11.40 0.09
C GLN A 203 16.00 12.29 0.93
N LYS A 204 16.96 13.00 0.33
CA LYS A 204 17.82 13.97 1.02
C LYS A 204 17.04 15.16 1.59
N ASN A 205 15.85 15.41 1.06
CA ASN A 205 14.95 16.47 1.51
C ASN A 205 14.10 16.03 2.72
N ILE A 206 14.15 14.76 3.10
CA ILE A 206 13.54 14.24 4.33
C ILE A 206 14.54 14.44 5.46
N ARG A 207 14.12 15.10 6.54
CA ARG A 207 14.96 15.17 7.75
C ARG A 207 15.17 13.77 8.29
N THR A 208 16.43 13.41 8.53
CA THR A 208 16.80 12.10 9.09
C THR A 208 16.76 12.07 10.62
N GLN A 209 16.67 13.25 11.26
CA GLN A 209 16.61 13.38 12.71
C GLN A 209 15.21 13.77 13.17
N GLN A 210 14.73 13.00 14.14
CA GLN A 210 13.54 13.27 14.93
C GLN A 210 13.77 14.60 15.67
N ASP A 211 12.96 15.64 15.38
CA ASP A 211 12.97 16.85 16.19
C ASP A 211 12.55 16.48 17.63
N SER A 212 13.18 17.12 18.62
CA SER A 212 12.76 17.13 20.02
C SER A 212 11.24 17.26 20.25
N GLN A 213 10.52 17.84 19.29
CA GLN A 213 9.06 18.02 19.32
C GLN A 213 8.24 16.85 18.75
N ARG A 214 8.86 15.76 18.27
CA ARG A 214 8.20 14.57 17.68
C ARG A 214 7.37 14.83 16.42
N THR A 215 7.52 16.00 15.78
CA THR A 215 6.77 16.36 14.58
C THR A 215 7.49 15.88 13.32
N PRO A 216 6.86 15.09 12.44
CA PRO A 216 7.40 14.82 11.12
C PRO A 216 7.54 16.13 10.34
N SER A 217 8.75 16.47 9.90
CA SER A 217 8.99 17.69 9.13
C SER A 217 9.76 17.39 7.84
N LEU A 218 9.18 17.80 6.72
CA LEU A 218 9.81 17.79 5.40
C LEU A 218 10.68 19.04 5.25
N ARG A 219 11.91 18.88 4.76
CA ARG A 219 12.76 20.02 4.38
C ARG A 219 12.43 20.36 2.92
N ILE A 220 11.66 21.42 2.70
CA ILE A 220 11.56 22.00 1.36
C ILE A 220 12.72 23.00 1.26
N GLU A 221 13.86 22.55 0.76
CA GLU A 221 14.91 23.48 0.34
C GLU A 221 14.44 24.17 -0.94
N GLN A 222 14.33 25.50 -0.89
CA GLN A 222 13.99 26.36 -2.03
C GLN A 222 15.17 26.50 -2.97
#